data_AF-A0A7L2IKY3-F1
#
_entry.id   AF-A0A7L2IKY3-F1
#
_cell.length_a   1.000
_cell.length_b   1.000
_cell.length_c   1.000
_cell.angle_alpha   90.00
_cell.angle_beta   90.00
_cell.angle_gamma   90.00
#
_symmetry.space_group_name_H-M   'P 1'
#
loop_
_entity.id
_entity.type
_entity.pdbx_description
1 polymer ?
#
loop_
_entity_poly.entity_id
_entity_poly.type
_entity_poly.pdbx_seq_one_letter_code
_entity_poly.pdbx_strand_id
1 'polypeptide(L)'
;ISICRDLPNVEVITFSVNGISDLEPLNQCQNLSELYLRKNNIASLNELFYLKSLPRLRVLWLSENPCCGSDPHRYRMTVLRNLPSLQKLDNQAVTEEELSQALVDGEEITAPPTRRNVENGCPESSAAESTTETESELLNFSLEETNKIREELGMKPLPRDKFSSFSPQETDCNRKKRNNVLNAILLLMKELDMEDLEIVQQTVGRRLQAVRKKELQEE
;
A
#
# COMPACT_ATOMS: atom_id res chain seq x y z
N ILE A 1 5.41 -21.83 8.03
CA ILE A 1 5.72 -21.74 9.49
C ILE A 1 4.49 -22.05 10.37
N SER A 2 3.63 -22.99 9.97
CA SER A 2 2.38 -23.31 10.69
C SER A 2 2.61 -23.85 12.10
N ILE A 3 3.73 -24.53 12.33
CA ILE A 3 4.14 -25.08 13.63
C ILE A 3 4.22 -24.01 14.74
N CYS A 4 4.41 -22.73 14.40
CA CYS A 4 4.45 -21.65 15.38
C CYS A 4 3.14 -21.49 16.16
N ARG A 5 2.00 -21.91 15.58
CA ARG A 5 0.69 -21.92 16.26
C ARG A 5 0.69 -22.79 17.51
N ASP A 6 1.45 -23.88 17.50
CA ASP A 6 1.51 -24.85 18.59
C ASP A 6 2.60 -24.52 19.62
N LEU A 7 3.30 -23.38 19.46
CA LEU A 7 4.44 -22.98 20.29
C LEU A 7 4.18 -21.64 21.03
N PRO A 8 3.20 -21.59 21.96
CA PRO A 8 2.80 -20.35 22.64
C PRO A 8 3.88 -19.78 23.58
N ASN A 9 4.82 -20.61 24.00
CA ASN A 9 5.89 -20.26 24.96
C ASN A 9 7.23 -19.95 24.29
N VAL A 10 7.27 -19.87 22.97
CA VAL A 10 8.53 -19.61 22.27
C VAL A 10 8.91 -18.13 22.45
N GLU A 11 10.16 -17.89 22.85
CA GLU A 11 10.68 -16.54 23.09
C GLU A 11 11.52 -16.04 21.92
N VAL A 12 12.34 -16.91 21.33
CA VAL A 12 13.27 -16.57 20.25
C VAL A 12 13.01 -17.45 19.05
N ILE A 13 12.75 -16.83 17.90
CA ILE A 13 12.60 -17.50 16.62
C ILE A 13 13.63 -16.98 15.62
N THR A 14 14.35 -17.91 15.01
CA THR A 14 15.23 -17.62 13.87
C THR A 14 14.76 -18.36 12.64
N PHE A 15 14.29 -17.61 11.65
CA PHE A 15 13.89 -18.14 10.35
C PHE A 15 14.60 -17.45 9.19
N SER A 16 15.84 -17.03 9.37
CA SER A 16 16.63 -16.45 8.28
C SER A 16 16.76 -17.42 7.10
N VAL A 17 16.67 -16.90 5.87
CA VAL A 17 16.88 -17.66 4.62
C VAL A 17 15.84 -18.78 4.37
N ASN A 18 14.60 -18.62 4.83
CA ASN A 18 13.54 -19.63 4.68
C ASN A 18 12.45 -19.27 3.66
N GLY A 19 12.59 -18.17 2.93
CA GLY A 19 11.62 -17.75 1.91
C GLY A 19 10.22 -17.48 2.46
N ILE A 20 10.11 -17.10 3.74
CA ILE A 20 8.82 -16.85 4.39
C ILE A 20 8.16 -15.62 3.77
N SER A 21 6.91 -15.77 3.34
CA SER A 21 6.05 -14.66 2.90
C SER A 21 5.02 -14.28 3.97
N ASP A 22 4.56 -15.26 4.75
CA ASP A 22 3.37 -15.12 5.61
C ASP A 22 3.75 -15.19 7.08
N LEU A 23 3.36 -14.18 7.85
CA LEU A 23 3.59 -14.09 9.30
C LEU A 23 2.37 -14.41 10.15
N GLU A 24 1.22 -14.68 9.52
CA GLU A 24 -0.04 -15.04 10.18
C GLU A 24 0.11 -16.09 11.30
N PRO A 25 0.89 -17.19 11.14
CA PRO A 25 1.03 -18.20 12.19
C PRO A 25 1.74 -17.71 13.46
N LEU A 26 2.46 -16.59 13.39
CA LEU A 26 3.20 -16.03 14.54
C LEU A 26 2.30 -15.27 15.52
N ASN A 27 1.08 -14.89 15.11
CA ASN A 27 0.12 -14.17 15.95
C ASN A 27 -0.20 -14.91 17.27
N GLN A 28 -0.07 -16.24 17.31
CA GLN A 28 -0.33 -17.04 18.51
C GLN A 28 0.86 -17.10 19.50
N CYS A 29 2.04 -16.63 19.09
CA CYS A 29 3.27 -16.68 19.90
C CYS A 29 3.34 -15.51 20.90
N GLN A 30 2.46 -15.47 21.90
CA GLN A 30 2.34 -14.36 22.87
C GLN A 30 3.64 -14.02 23.64
N ASN A 31 4.53 -14.99 23.78
CA ASN A 31 5.80 -14.85 24.51
C ASN A 31 7.00 -14.49 23.61
N LEU A 32 6.79 -14.31 22.31
CA LEU A 32 7.87 -14.02 21.38
C LEU A 32 8.50 -12.67 21.69
N SER A 33 9.80 -12.68 21.98
CA SER A 33 10.62 -11.51 22.29
C SER A 33 11.55 -11.15 21.14
N GLU A 34 12.07 -12.14 20.41
CA GLU A 34 13.03 -11.95 19.34
C GLU A 34 12.62 -12.72 18.08
N LEU A 35 12.54 -12.00 16.95
CA LEU A 35 12.16 -12.56 15.66
C LEU A 35 13.17 -12.17 14.58
N TYR A 36 13.85 -13.18 14.06
CA TYR A 36 14.83 -13.03 13.00
C TYR A 36 14.31 -13.59 11.68
N LEU A 37 14.02 -12.71 10.73
CA LEU A 37 13.45 -13.00 9.43
C LEU A 37 14.34 -12.48 8.28
N ARG A 38 15.65 -12.38 8.49
CA ARG A 38 16.60 -11.91 7.46
C ARG A 38 16.52 -12.76 6.18
N LYS A 39 16.54 -12.12 5.01
CA LYS A 39 16.57 -12.78 3.70
C LYS A 39 15.39 -13.74 3.51
N ASN A 40 14.18 -13.24 3.74
CA ASN A 40 12.93 -13.94 3.46
C ASN A 40 12.19 -13.26 2.29
N ASN A 41 10.96 -13.68 2.02
CA ASN A 41 10.17 -13.20 0.89
C ASN A 41 8.96 -12.36 1.33
N ILE A 42 9.14 -11.56 2.39
CA ILE A 42 8.08 -10.67 2.90
C ILE A 42 7.95 -9.50 1.94
N ALA A 43 6.89 -9.50 1.12
CA ALA A 43 6.71 -8.53 0.05
C ALA A 43 6.10 -7.20 0.51
N SER A 44 5.30 -7.22 1.57
CA SER A 44 4.55 -6.05 2.05
C SER A 44 4.71 -5.89 3.55
N LEU A 45 4.73 -4.63 4.00
CA LEU A 45 4.72 -4.30 5.43
C LEU A 45 3.41 -4.67 6.11
N ASN A 46 2.34 -4.93 5.35
CA ASN A 46 1.05 -5.33 5.91
C ASN A 46 1.13 -6.61 6.75
N GLU A 47 2.10 -7.50 6.50
CA GLU A 47 2.33 -8.71 7.33
C GLU A 47 2.68 -8.37 8.79
N LEU A 48 3.15 -7.15 9.07
CA LEU A 48 3.39 -6.67 10.44
C LEU A 48 2.10 -6.58 11.27
N PHE A 49 0.92 -6.56 10.63
CA PHE A 49 -0.36 -6.61 11.32
C PHE A 49 -0.45 -7.80 12.29
N TYR A 50 0.08 -8.95 11.88
CA TYR A 50 0.11 -10.16 12.71
C TYR A 50 1.14 -10.11 13.85
N LEU A 51 2.12 -9.20 13.76
CA LEU A 51 3.10 -8.97 14.82
C LEU A 51 2.62 -7.93 15.83
N LYS A 52 1.67 -7.05 15.46
CA LYS A 52 1.10 -6.03 16.35
C LYS A 52 0.40 -6.64 17.58
N SER A 53 -0.11 -7.85 17.44
CA SER A 53 -0.73 -8.60 18.53
C SER A 53 0.27 -9.19 19.53
N LEU A 54 1.58 -9.10 19.28
CA LEU A 54 2.62 -9.68 20.12
C LEU A 54 3.12 -8.64 21.15
N PRO A 55 2.69 -8.74 22.43
CA PRO A 55 2.97 -7.69 23.41
C PRO A 55 4.44 -7.68 23.89
N ARG A 56 5.18 -8.77 23.66
CA ARG A 56 6.54 -8.97 24.18
C ARG A 56 7.63 -8.83 23.13
N LEU A 57 7.28 -8.56 21.88
CA LEU A 57 8.24 -8.45 20.79
C LEU A 57 9.11 -7.20 20.97
N ARG A 58 10.42 -7.42 21.12
CA ARG A 58 11.43 -6.38 21.37
C ARG A 58 12.47 -6.29 20.25
N VAL A 59 12.81 -7.41 19.64
CA VAL A 59 13.84 -7.47 18.59
C VAL A 59 13.22 -8.03 17.31
N LEU A 60 13.36 -7.28 16.22
CA LEU A 60 12.88 -7.67 14.90
C LEU A 60 13.98 -7.47 13.86
N TRP A 61 14.19 -8.46 13.02
CA TRP A 61 15.13 -8.39 11.91
C TRP A 61 14.43 -8.79 10.61
N LEU A 62 14.25 -7.83 9.71
CA LEU A 62 13.58 -7.96 8.43
C LEU A 62 14.47 -7.55 7.25
N SER A 63 15.73 -7.18 7.46
CA SER A 63 16.68 -6.85 6.39
C SER A 63 16.73 -7.90 5.28
N GLU A 64 17.00 -7.46 4.05
CA GLU A 64 17.03 -8.31 2.86
C GLU A 64 15.66 -8.96 2.54
N ASN A 65 14.55 -8.35 2.96
CA ASN A 65 13.21 -8.68 2.48
C ASN A 65 12.73 -7.63 1.46
N PRO A 66 11.88 -8.02 0.50
CA PRO A 66 11.31 -7.07 -0.46
C PRO A 66 10.51 -5.93 0.18
N CYS A 67 9.98 -6.12 1.41
CA CYS A 67 9.27 -5.10 2.17
C CYS A 67 10.13 -3.89 2.58
N CYS A 68 11.46 -4.02 2.58
CA CYS A 68 12.36 -2.89 2.84
C CYS A 68 12.30 -1.84 1.70
N GLY A 69 11.85 -2.25 0.50
CA GLY A 69 11.61 -1.36 -0.63
C GLY A 69 12.80 -0.50 -1.03
N SER A 70 12.51 0.58 -1.78
CA SER A 70 13.50 1.58 -2.18
C SER A 70 13.72 2.67 -1.12
N ASP A 71 12.82 2.79 -0.13
CA ASP A 71 12.81 3.85 0.88
C ASP A 71 12.99 3.29 2.31
N PRO A 72 14.24 3.17 2.79
CA PRO A 72 14.53 2.66 4.14
C PRO A 72 13.90 3.50 5.25
N HIS A 73 13.76 4.80 5.04
CA HIS A 73 13.16 5.71 6.02
C HIS A 73 11.67 5.40 6.24
N ARG A 74 10.87 5.38 5.16
CA ARG A 74 9.43 5.05 5.23
C ARG A 74 9.21 3.65 5.79
N TYR A 75 10.04 2.69 5.40
CA TYR A 75 10.03 1.34 5.96
C TYR A 75 10.21 1.35 7.49
N ARG A 76 11.29 1.97 7.99
CA ARG A 76 11.60 2.02 9.43
C ARG A 76 10.48 2.71 10.20
N MET A 77 10.00 3.82 9.67
CA MET A 77 8.95 4.63 10.28
C MET A 77 7.61 3.88 10.37
N THR A 78 7.25 3.17 9.31
CA THR A 78 6.05 2.32 9.27
C THR A 78 6.16 1.16 10.26
N VAL A 79 7.32 0.49 10.34
CA VAL A 79 7.52 -0.61 11.29
C VAL A 79 7.36 -0.12 12.74
N LEU A 80 8.01 0.99 13.09
CA LEU A 80 7.97 1.55 14.44
C LEU A 80 6.58 2.05 14.83
N ARG A 81 5.82 2.64 13.90
CA ARG A 81 4.44 3.07 14.14
C ARG A 81 3.53 1.89 14.50
N ASN A 82 3.73 0.74 13.85
CA ASN A 82 2.90 -0.45 14.07
C ASN A 82 3.39 -1.30 15.26
N LEU A 83 4.67 -1.22 15.60
CA LEU A 83 5.31 -1.97 16.69
C LEU A 83 6.05 -1.03 17.66
N PRO A 84 5.33 -0.26 18.48
CA PRO A 84 5.94 0.70 19.40
C PRO A 84 6.71 0.04 20.56
N SER A 85 6.50 -1.25 20.84
CA SER A 85 7.24 -1.98 21.89
C SER A 85 8.65 -2.41 21.46
N LEU A 86 9.03 -2.15 20.21
CA LEU A 86 10.26 -2.63 19.62
C LEU A 86 11.47 -1.84 20.14
N GLN A 87 12.48 -2.55 20.64
CA GLN A 87 13.73 -1.97 21.14
C GLN A 87 14.84 -2.01 20.09
N LYS A 88 14.80 -2.98 19.17
CA LYS A 88 15.82 -3.16 18.14
C LYS A 88 15.22 -3.61 16.82
N LEU A 89 15.53 -2.87 15.75
CA LEU A 89 15.12 -3.16 14.37
C LEU A 89 16.35 -3.25 13.47
N ASP A 90 16.52 -4.36 12.76
CA ASP A 90 17.59 -4.55 11.75
C ASP A 90 19.00 -4.24 12.29
N ASN A 91 19.28 -4.73 13.49
CA ASN A 91 20.50 -4.49 14.24
C ASN A 91 20.71 -3.03 14.73
N GLN A 92 19.75 -2.14 14.54
CA GLN A 92 19.77 -0.76 15.05
C GLN A 92 18.86 -0.64 16.26
N ALA A 93 19.35 -0.02 17.33
CA ALA A 93 18.52 0.32 18.49
C ALA A 93 17.47 1.35 18.06
N VAL A 94 16.27 1.23 18.62
CA VAL A 94 15.18 2.18 18.40
C VAL A 94 15.26 3.25 19.48
N THR A 95 15.22 4.53 19.10
CA THR A 95 15.17 5.65 20.05
C THR A 95 13.77 6.25 20.15
N GLU A 96 13.47 6.94 21.25
CA GLU A 96 12.16 7.57 21.46
C GLU A 96 11.86 8.68 20.43
N GLU A 97 12.90 9.33 19.90
CA GLU A 97 12.78 10.31 18.83
C GLU A 97 12.28 9.66 17.54
N GLU A 98 12.80 8.48 17.18
CA GLU A 98 12.33 7.73 16.01
C GLU A 98 10.88 7.27 16.17
N LEU A 99 10.49 6.83 17.39
CA LEU A 99 9.08 6.52 17.68
C LEU A 99 8.16 7.75 17.51
N SER A 100 8.63 8.92 17.93
CA SER A 100 7.88 10.17 17.80
C SER A 100 7.71 10.55 16.34
N GLN A 101 8.77 10.42 15.54
CA GLN A 101 8.70 10.59 14.09
C GLN A 101 7.79 9.54 13.44
N ALA A 102 7.77 8.31 13.96
CA ALA A 102 6.95 7.22 13.43
C ALA A 102 5.47 7.51 13.52
N LEU A 103 5.04 8.21 14.57
CA LEU A 103 3.67 8.64 14.73
C LEU A 103 3.23 9.66 13.67
N VAL A 104 4.16 10.46 13.14
CA VAL A 104 3.89 11.50 12.14
C VAL A 104 4.02 10.94 10.73
N ASP A 105 5.14 10.28 10.43
CA ASP A 105 5.56 9.91 9.08
C ASP A 105 5.24 8.45 8.72
N GLY A 106 5.01 7.59 9.73
CA GLY A 106 4.76 6.16 9.51
C GLY A 106 3.34 5.90 9.01
N GLU A 107 3.15 4.84 8.22
CA GLU A 107 1.81 4.40 7.83
C GLU A 107 1.22 3.47 8.89
N GLU A 108 -0.04 3.68 9.28
CA GLU A 108 -0.73 2.75 10.17
C GLU A 108 -1.34 1.61 9.37
N ILE A 109 -0.98 0.38 9.74
CA ILE A 109 -1.53 -0.82 9.15
C ILE A 109 -2.79 -1.18 9.94
N THR A 110 -3.94 -0.78 9.42
CA THR A 110 -5.26 -1.05 10.00
C THR A 110 -5.92 -2.31 9.43
N ALA A 111 -5.43 -2.80 8.29
CA ALA A 111 -5.98 -3.94 7.58
C ALA A 111 -4.96 -5.09 7.44
N PRO A 112 -5.41 -6.36 7.51
CA PRO A 112 -4.55 -7.50 7.22
C PRO A 112 -4.08 -7.47 5.76
N PRO A 113 -2.94 -8.11 5.45
CA PRO A 113 -2.40 -8.18 4.10
C PRO A 113 -3.43 -8.79 3.15
N THR A 114 -3.86 -8.01 2.15
CA THR A 114 -4.84 -8.44 1.15
C THR A 114 -4.18 -9.49 0.25
N ARG A 115 -4.41 -10.77 0.55
CA ARG A 115 -4.02 -11.85 -0.36
C ARG A 115 -4.82 -11.66 -1.64
N ARG A 116 -4.15 -11.27 -2.74
CA ARG A 116 -4.76 -11.31 -4.08
C ARG A 116 -4.94 -12.79 -4.46
N ASN A 117 -6.01 -13.39 -3.95
CA ASN A 117 -6.61 -14.55 -4.58
C ASN A 117 -7.27 -14.07 -5.88
N VAL A 118 -6.80 -14.59 -7.00
CA VAL A 118 -7.62 -14.67 -8.21
C VAL A 118 -8.67 -15.73 -7.91
N GLU A 119 -9.75 -15.37 -7.24
CA GLU A 119 -11.07 -15.99 -7.38
C GLU A 119 -12.09 -15.28 -6.50
N ASN A 120 -13.21 -14.97 -7.16
CA ASN A 120 -14.48 -14.48 -6.66
C ASN A 120 -14.86 -14.94 -5.24
N GLY A 121 -15.49 -14.01 -4.52
CA GLY A 121 -16.50 -14.35 -3.50
C GLY A 121 -16.10 -14.00 -2.07
N CYS A 122 -16.53 -12.83 -1.60
CA CYS A 122 -16.81 -12.63 -0.18
C CYS A 122 -17.90 -13.61 0.28
N PRO A 123 -17.83 -14.04 1.56
CA PRO A 123 -19.01 -13.90 2.40
C PRO A 123 -18.72 -13.22 3.74
N GLU A 124 -19.58 -12.25 4.05
CA GLU A 124 -19.70 -11.44 5.26
C GLU A 124 -20.23 -12.22 6.47
N SER A 125 -20.10 -11.64 7.68
CA SER A 125 -21.23 -11.18 8.52
C SER A 125 -20.67 -10.54 9.80
N SER A 126 -21.16 -9.43 10.34
CA SER A 126 -22.57 -9.06 10.53
C SER A 126 -22.74 -7.54 10.64
N ALA A 127 -23.79 -6.88 10.15
CA ALA A 127 -25.05 -7.33 9.59
C ALA A 127 -25.67 -6.21 8.75
N ALA A 128 -26.43 -6.62 7.71
CA ALA A 128 -27.57 -5.95 7.07
C ALA A 128 -27.26 -4.58 6.43
N GLU A 129 -27.54 -4.31 5.16
CA GLU A 129 -28.54 -4.87 4.26
C GLU A 129 -28.16 -4.44 2.83
N SER A 130 -28.43 -5.32 1.88
CA SER A 130 -28.79 -5.09 0.48
C SER A 130 -28.54 -3.73 -0.17
N THR A 131 -28.01 -3.82 -1.39
CA THR A 131 -28.36 -3.07 -2.62
C THR A 131 -27.24 -2.24 -3.24
N THR A 132 -27.16 -2.40 -4.55
CA THR A 132 -26.27 -1.81 -5.54
C THR A 132 -26.60 -0.33 -5.80
N GLU A 133 -26.68 0.45 -4.74
CA GLU A 133 -26.91 1.90 -4.78
C GLU A 133 -26.09 2.39 -3.58
N THR A 134 -24.97 3.10 -3.69
CA THR A 134 -24.95 4.55 -3.90
C THR A 134 -23.55 5.13 -3.58
N GLU A 135 -22.61 5.14 -4.54
CA GLU A 135 -21.45 6.06 -4.44
C GLU A 135 -21.93 7.53 -4.30
N SER A 136 -23.14 7.81 -4.79
CA SER A 136 -23.84 9.07 -4.61
C SER A 136 -24.26 9.37 -3.16
N GLU A 137 -24.51 8.38 -2.29
CA GLU A 137 -24.91 8.64 -0.89
C GLU A 137 -23.73 8.94 0.02
N LEU A 138 -22.58 8.27 -0.18
CA LEU A 138 -21.36 8.59 0.56
C LEU A 138 -20.90 10.04 0.31
N LEU A 139 -21.07 10.53 -0.93
CA LEU A 139 -20.79 11.92 -1.30
C LEU A 139 -21.85 12.90 -0.77
N ASN A 140 -23.12 12.48 -0.69
CA ASN A 140 -24.18 13.31 -0.10
C ASN A 140 -23.99 13.47 1.40
N PHE A 141 -23.63 12.40 2.11
CA PHE A 141 -23.39 12.44 3.56
C PHE A 141 -22.26 13.43 3.92
N SER A 142 -21.17 13.40 3.14
CA SER A 142 -20.05 14.32 3.32
C SER A 142 -20.40 15.78 2.98
N LEU A 143 -21.25 16.01 1.97
CA LEU A 143 -21.67 17.36 1.56
C LEU A 143 -22.67 18.00 2.53
N GLU A 144 -23.61 17.21 3.06
CA GLU A 144 -24.59 17.66 4.07
C GLU A 144 -23.89 18.07 5.37
N GLU A 145 -22.94 17.25 5.83
CA GLU A 145 -22.14 17.53 7.03
C GLU A 145 -21.28 18.79 6.85
N THR A 146 -20.68 18.96 5.67
CA THR A 146 -19.90 20.16 5.30
C THR A 146 -20.75 21.42 5.26
N ASN A 147 -21.97 21.36 4.72
CA ASN A 147 -22.88 22.52 4.67
C ASN A 147 -23.43 22.87 6.06
N LYS A 148 -23.64 21.89 6.92
CA LYS A 148 -24.08 22.10 8.31
C LYS A 148 -23.05 22.88 9.13
N ILE A 149 -21.76 22.54 9.00
CA ILE A 149 -20.65 23.30 9.61
C ILE A 149 -20.58 24.73 9.04
N ARG A 150 -20.90 24.90 7.75
CA ARG A 150 -20.83 26.20 7.07
C ARG A 150 -21.93 27.17 7.54
N GLU A 151 -23.11 26.67 7.84
CA GLU A 151 -24.21 27.46 8.40
C GLU A 151 -23.95 27.89 9.85
N GLU A 152 -23.36 27.03 10.68
CA GLU A 152 -22.96 27.40 12.05
C GLU A 152 -21.91 28.54 12.08
N LEU A 153 -21.11 28.66 11.01
CA LEU A 153 -20.13 29.73 10.82
C LEU A 153 -20.69 30.96 10.07
N GLY A 154 -22.00 31.01 9.80
CA GLY A 154 -22.68 32.12 9.14
C GLY A 154 -22.37 32.28 7.64
N MET A 155 -21.89 31.21 7.00
CA MET A 155 -21.47 31.21 5.59
C MET A 155 -22.55 30.56 4.70
N LYS A 156 -22.65 30.99 3.43
CA LYS A 156 -23.65 30.46 2.49
C LYS A 156 -23.37 28.99 2.12
N PRO A 157 -24.40 28.12 2.03
CA PRO A 157 -24.23 26.71 1.66
C PRO A 157 -23.72 26.55 0.22
N LEU A 158 -22.97 25.47 -0.05
CA LEU A 158 -22.44 25.15 -1.38
C LEU A 158 -23.54 24.49 -2.24
N PRO A 159 -23.80 24.98 -3.46
CA PRO A 159 -24.76 24.35 -4.38
C PRO A 159 -24.19 23.03 -4.95
N ARG A 160 -25.05 22.02 -5.05
CA ARG A 160 -24.76 20.65 -5.50
C ARG A 160 -24.12 20.56 -6.90
N ASP A 161 -24.36 21.55 -7.74
CA ASP A 161 -23.96 21.55 -9.17
C ASP A 161 -22.48 21.86 -9.42
N LYS A 162 -21.70 22.23 -8.40
CA LYS A 162 -20.24 22.44 -8.55
C LYS A 162 -19.40 21.18 -8.30
N PHE A 163 -20.00 20.11 -7.78
CA PHE A 163 -19.32 18.82 -7.56
C PHE A 163 -19.76 17.72 -8.52
N SER A 164 -20.70 18.00 -9.42
CA SER A 164 -21.03 17.13 -10.56
C SER A 164 -19.99 17.26 -11.68
N SER A 165 -18.73 16.92 -11.40
CA SER A 165 -17.72 16.67 -12.43
C SER A 165 -17.06 15.30 -12.29
N PHE A 166 -17.80 14.32 -11.78
CA PHE A 166 -17.48 12.90 -11.96
C PHE A 166 -18.75 12.12 -12.24
N SER A 167 -19.25 12.24 -13.46
CA SER A 167 -20.17 11.24 -14.01
C SER A 167 -19.35 10.02 -14.45
N PRO A 168 -19.71 8.78 -14.03
CA PRO A 168 -19.14 7.56 -14.59
C PRO A 168 -19.75 7.35 -15.97
N GLN A 169 -19.17 8.00 -16.98
CA GLN A 169 -19.49 7.70 -18.37
C GLN A 169 -18.72 6.44 -18.75
N GLU A 170 -19.41 5.31 -18.65
CA GLU A 170 -19.03 4.05 -19.28
C GLU A 170 -18.85 4.31 -20.79
N THR A 171 -17.60 4.61 -21.17
CA THR A 171 -17.00 4.56 -22.52
C THR A 171 -15.59 5.18 -22.53
N ASP A 172 -15.12 5.87 -21.47
CA ASP A 172 -13.89 6.70 -21.55
C ASP A 172 -12.71 6.29 -20.63
N CYS A 173 -12.68 5.04 -20.13
CA CYS A 173 -11.61 4.59 -19.22
C CYS A 173 -10.26 4.34 -19.93
N ASN A 174 -10.27 4.03 -21.23
CA ASN A 174 -9.06 3.76 -22.00
C ASN A 174 -8.33 5.05 -22.42
N ARG A 175 -9.08 6.12 -22.68
CA ARG A 175 -8.52 7.42 -23.08
C ARG A 175 -7.83 8.11 -21.90
N LYS A 176 -8.46 8.09 -20.71
CA LYS A 176 -7.88 8.65 -19.48
C LYS A 176 -6.60 7.91 -19.04
N LYS A 177 -6.56 6.57 -19.12
CA LYS A 177 -5.32 5.79 -18.84
C LYS A 177 -4.20 6.08 -19.84
N ARG A 178 -4.51 6.16 -21.15
CA ARG A 178 -3.52 6.56 -22.18
C ARG A 178 -2.99 7.97 -21.93
N ASN A 179 -3.86 8.89 -21.53
CA ASN A 179 -3.47 10.27 -21.21
C ASN A 179 -2.59 10.35 -19.96
N ASN A 180 -2.85 9.55 -18.94
CA ASN A 180 -2.01 9.50 -17.73
C ASN A 180 -0.60 8.99 -18.04
N VAL A 181 -0.48 7.93 -18.85
CA VAL A 181 0.82 7.39 -19.27
C VAL A 181 1.56 8.39 -20.16
N LEU A 182 0.87 9.00 -21.12
CA LEU A 182 1.46 10.03 -21.98
C LEU A 182 1.96 11.23 -21.16
N ASN A 183 1.18 11.70 -20.20
CA ASN A 183 1.57 12.80 -19.32
C ASN A 183 2.79 12.45 -18.46
N ALA A 184 2.87 11.23 -17.94
CA ALA A 184 4.06 10.76 -17.21
C ALA A 184 5.30 10.73 -18.12
N ILE A 185 5.18 10.23 -19.35
CA ILE A 185 6.27 10.22 -20.33
C ILE A 185 6.72 11.64 -20.66
N LEU A 186 5.77 12.57 -20.90
CA LEU A 186 6.07 13.97 -21.20
C LEU A 186 6.73 14.72 -20.04
N LEU A 187 6.42 14.36 -18.79
CA LEU A 187 7.08 14.91 -17.60
C LEU A 187 8.53 14.41 -17.52
N LEU A 188 8.74 13.10 -17.71
CA LEU A 188 10.07 12.50 -17.68
C LEU A 188 10.96 13.03 -18.83
N MET A 189 10.41 13.32 -20.02
CA MET A 189 11.20 13.91 -21.11
C MET A 189 11.78 15.30 -20.79
N LYS A 190 11.25 16.02 -19.80
CA LYS A 190 11.80 17.33 -19.39
C LYS A 190 13.06 17.20 -18.53
N GLU A 191 13.31 16.02 -17.99
CA GLU A 191 14.44 15.73 -17.11
C GLU A 191 15.58 14.99 -17.84
N LEU A 192 15.45 14.76 -19.16
CA LEU A 192 16.42 14.04 -19.97
C LEU A 192 17.38 14.98 -20.70
N ASP A 193 18.64 14.54 -20.83
CA ASP A 193 19.69 15.23 -21.57
C ASP A 193 19.57 15.00 -23.09
N MET A 194 20.34 15.77 -23.87
CA MET A 194 20.27 15.75 -25.35
C MET A 194 20.52 14.35 -25.94
N GLU A 195 21.46 13.59 -25.39
CA GLU A 195 21.79 12.24 -25.85
C GLU A 195 20.65 11.25 -25.56
N ASP A 196 20.03 11.35 -24.38
CA ASP A 196 18.90 10.50 -23.99
C ASP A 196 17.65 10.78 -24.83
N LEU A 197 17.40 12.04 -25.17
CA LEU A 197 16.31 12.45 -26.05
C LEU A 197 16.45 11.87 -27.46
N GLU A 198 17.68 11.77 -27.99
CA GLU A 198 17.94 11.17 -29.30
C GLU A 198 17.66 9.65 -29.30
N ILE A 199 18.03 8.96 -28.22
CA ILE A 199 17.71 7.53 -28.02
C ILE A 199 16.20 7.31 -27.95
N VAL A 200 15.48 8.16 -27.22
CA VAL A 200 14.01 8.11 -27.15
C VAL A 200 13.39 8.33 -28.52
N GLN A 201 13.87 9.32 -29.30
CA GLN A 201 13.39 9.58 -30.66
C GLN A 201 13.58 8.37 -31.58
N GLN A 202 14.78 7.76 -31.56
CA GLN A 202 15.06 6.59 -32.39
C GLN A 202 14.19 5.39 -32.00
N THR A 203 13.97 5.18 -30.71
CA THR A 203 13.16 4.08 -30.18
C THR A 203 11.68 4.25 -30.53
N VAL A 204 11.14 5.46 -30.38
CA VAL A 204 9.75 5.77 -30.78
C VAL A 204 9.57 5.60 -32.29
N GLY A 205 10.53 6.07 -33.10
CA GLY A 205 10.50 5.90 -34.56
C GLY A 205 10.45 4.43 -34.99
N ARG A 206 11.30 3.57 -34.39
CA ARG A 206 11.30 2.12 -34.67
C ARG A 206 9.98 1.46 -34.25
N ARG A 207 9.43 1.81 -33.09
CA ARG A 207 8.12 1.27 -32.64
C ARG A 207 6.98 1.69 -33.57
N LEU A 208 6.97 2.94 -34.03
CA LEU A 208 5.92 3.43 -34.94
C LEU A 208 5.97 2.73 -36.31
N GLN A 209 7.18 2.50 -36.84
CA GLN A 209 7.35 1.73 -38.07
C GLN A 209 6.89 0.28 -37.92
N ALA A 210 7.16 -0.36 -36.77
CA ALA A 210 6.71 -1.71 -36.49
C ALA A 210 5.19 -1.81 -36.38
N VAL A 211 4.53 -0.81 -35.79
CA VAL A 211 3.05 -0.75 -35.72
C VAL A 211 2.44 -0.59 -37.11
N ARG A 212 2.93 0.34 -37.93
CA ARG A 212 2.45 0.51 -39.32
C ARG A 212 2.64 -0.73 -40.18
N LYS A 213 3.75 -1.46 -40.00
CA LYS A 213 3.99 -2.71 -40.73
C LYS A 213 3.02 -3.82 -40.33
N LYS A 214 2.54 -3.84 -39.09
CA LYS A 214 1.52 -4.79 -38.62
C LYS A 214 0.14 -4.47 -39.17
N GLU A 215 -0.23 -3.19 -39.24
CA GLU A 215 -1.50 -2.75 -39.82
C GLU A 215 -1.62 -3.11 -41.31
N LEU A 216 -0.51 -3.09 -42.07
CA LEU A 216 -0.45 -3.49 -43.48
C LEU A 216 -0.45 -5.02 -43.74
N GLN A 217 -0.33 -5.84 -42.69
CA GLN A 217 -0.37 -7.31 -42.79
C GLN A 217 -1.74 -7.89 -42.38
N GLU A 218 -2.63 -7.06 -41.83
CA GLU A 218 -3.98 -7.44 -41.38
C GLU A 218 -5.08 -7.03 -42.39
N GLU A 219 -4.74 -6.37 -43.50
CA GLU A 219 -5.60 -6.16 -44.69
C GLU A 219 -5.33 -7.20 -45.80
#